data_AF-A0AAU9PQC0-F1
#
_entry.id   AF-A0AAU9PQC0-F1
#
_cell.length_a   1.000
_cell.length_b   1.000
_cell.length_c   1.000
_cell.angle_alpha   90.00
_cell.angle_beta   90.00
_cell.angle_gamma   90.00
#
_symmetry.space_group_name_H-M   'P 1'
#
loop_
_entity.id
_entity.type
_entity.pdbx_description
1 polymer ?
#
loop_
_entity_poly.entity_id
_entity_poly.type
_entity_poly.pdbx_seq_one_letter_code
_entity_poly.pdbx_strand_id
1 'polypeptide(L)'
;MNPMEMIGGGSPVSTDPGKVPRLGVIPRYAKDESEMKWFEVLGFNIIHAINAWEEDDGDTVVMVAPNILSVEHTLERMDLIHASVEKVRINLKTGMVSRHPLSTRNLDFGVINPGFVGVKNRYVYCGVGDPMPKISGVVKLDVSLAEVDRRECIVGSRMFGPGCFGGEPFFVAREPDNPNADEDDGYIITYVHDENTGESRFLAMDAKTPTLEIVATVKLPRRVPYGFHGLFVRESDINKM
;
A
#
# COMPACT_ATOMS: atom_id res chain seq x y z
N MET A 1 2.44 11.33 -20.55
CA MET A 1 3.79 11.32 -21.13
C MET A 1 3.74 12.15 -22.40
N ASN A 2 4.58 13.16 -22.52
CA ASN A 2 4.73 13.98 -23.72
C ASN A 2 6.22 14.04 -24.09
N PRO A 3 6.72 13.17 -24.99
CA PRO A 3 8.13 13.15 -25.36
C PRO A 3 8.64 14.47 -25.96
N MET A 4 7.75 15.32 -26.47
CA MET A 4 8.13 16.62 -27.02
C MET A 4 8.73 17.56 -25.97
N GLU A 5 8.36 17.42 -24.69
CA GLU A 5 8.93 18.23 -23.59
C GLU A 5 10.45 18.03 -23.46
N MET A 6 10.96 16.85 -23.83
CA MET A 6 12.39 16.54 -23.77
C MET A 6 13.21 17.38 -24.74
N ILE A 7 12.62 17.83 -25.85
CA ILE A 7 13.30 18.68 -26.83
C ILE A 7 13.67 20.03 -26.19
N GLY A 8 12.83 20.52 -25.26
CA GLY A 8 13.10 21.71 -24.46
C GLY A 8 13.88 21.46 -23.17
N GLY A 9 14.34 20.23 -22.91
CA GLY A 9 14.98 19.82 -21.66
C GLY A 9 14.02 19.59 -20.49
N GLY A 10 12.70 19.59 -20.75
CA GLY A 10 11.66 19.32 -19.77
C GLY A 10 11.44 17.83 -19.50
N SER A 11 10.72 17.52 -18.42
CA SER A 11 10.35 16.14 -18.09
C SER A 11 9.32 15.61 -19.10
N PRO A 12 9.51 14.39 -19.66
CA PRO A 12 8.49 13.76 -20.50
C PRO A 12 7.26 13.30 -19.70
N VAL A 13 7.32 13.33 -18.37
CA VAL A 13 6.23 12.96 -17.48
C VAL A 13 5.78 14.19 -16.70
N SER A 14 4.49 14.48 -16.76
CA SER A 14 3.84 15.59 -16.08
C SER A 14 2.43 15.18 -15.65
N THR A 15 1.83 15.99 -14.79
CA THR A 15 0.41 15.88 -14.43
C THR A 15 -0.44 16.67 -15.42
N ASP A 16 -1.61 16.13 -15.75
CA ASP A 16 -2.63 16.83 -16.56
C ASP A 16 -3.85 17.10 -15.66
N PRO A 17 -4.02 18.34 -15.15
CA PRO A 17 -5.12 18.67 -14.24
C PRO A 17 -6.49 18.64 -14.93
N GLY A 18 -6.54 18.67 -16.27
CA GLY A 18 -7.78 18.56 -17.04
C GLY A 18 -8.26 17.12 -17.23
N LYS A 19 -7.45 16.13 -16.84
CA LYS A 19 -7.75 14.71 -17.08
C LYS A 19 -8.42 14.07 -15.87
N VAL A 20 -9.56 13.44 -16.11
CA VAL A 20 -10.26 12.63 -15.11
C VAL A 20 -9.58 11.26 -14.99
N PRO A 21 -9.11 10.85 -13.80
CA PRO A 21 -8.56 9.50 -13.60
C PRO A 21 -9.62 8.43 -13.84
N ARG A 22 -9.20 7.27 -14.34
CA ARG A 22 -10.09 6.14 -14.67
C ARG A 22 -9.47 4.84 -14.21
N LEU A 23 -10.31 3.91 -13.77
CA LEU A 23 -9.94 2.51 -13.54
C LEU A 23 -10.54 1.65 -14.66
N GLY A 24 -9.71 0.77 -15.22
CA GLY A 24 -10.13 -0.21 -16.20
C GLY A 24 -10.36 -1.57 -15.54
N VAL A 25 -11.50 -2.20 -15.83
CA VAL A 25 -11.80 -3.57 -15.43
C VAL A 25 -11.91 -4.41 -16.69
N ILE A 26 -11.10 -5.46 -16.78
CA ILE A 26 -11.10 -6.41 -17.88
C ILE A 26 -11.16 -7.84 -17.30
N PRO A 27 -11.99 -8.74 -17.85
CA PRO A 27 -11.97 -10.14 -17.46
C PRO A 27 -10.56 -10.73 -17.61
N ARG A 28 -10.13 -11.52 -16.62
CA ARG A 28 -8.79 -12.13 -16.61
C ARG A 28 -8.48 -12.96 -17.86
N TYR A 29 -9.51 -13.54 -18.46
CA TYR A 29 -9.42 -14.39 -19.66
C TYR A 29 -10.02 -13.73 -20.90
N ALA A 30 -10.12 -12.40 -20.91
CA ALA A 30 -10.55 -11.65 -22.08
C ALA A 30 -9.66 -11.98 -23.29
N LYS A 31 -10.27 -12.07 -24.47
CA LYS A 31 -9.54 -12.40 -25.70
C LYS A 31 -8.90 -11.19 -26.36
N ASP A 32 -9.48 -10.02 -26.14
CA ASP A 32 -9.04 -8.75 -26.70
C ASP A 32 -9.52 -7.59 -25.82
N GLU A 33 -9.14 -6.37 -26.19
CA GLU A 33 -9.41 -5.15 -25.44
C GLU A 33 -10.88 -4.72 -25.45
N SER A 34 -11.73 -5.29 -26.31
CA SER A 34 -13.15 -4.90 -26.40
C SER A 34 -13.94 -5.23 -25.13
N GLU A 35 -13.43 -6.16 -24.31
CA GLU A 35 -14.00 -6.53 -23.01
C GLU A 35 -13.61 -5.55 -21.88
N MET A 36 -12.71 -4.60 -22.14
CA MET A 36 -12.32 -3.57 -21.17
C MET A 36 -13.47 -2.60 -20.89
N LYS A 37 -13.79 -2.43 -19.61
CA LYS A 37 -14.73 -1.42 -19.12
C LYS A 37 -13.97 -0.33 -18.35
N TRP A 38 -14.13 0.92 -18.78
CA TRP A 38 -13.52 2.08 -18.12
C TRP A 38 -14.52 2.78 -17.22
N PHE A 39 -14.11 3.05 -15.98
CA PHE A 39 -14.91 3.77 -14.99
C PHE A 39 -14.17 5.04 -14.58
N GLU A 40 -14.86 6.17 -14.60
CA GLU A 40 -14.30 7.44 -14.11
C GLU A 40 -14.24 7.44 -12.58
N VAL A 41 -13.06 7.80 -12.05
CA VAL A 41 -12.78 7.82 -10.61
C VAL A 41 -12.14 9.17 -10.29
N LEU A 42 -12.98 10.20 -10.24
CA LEU A 42 -12.57 11.60 -10.18
C LEU A 42 -11.59 11.85 -9.03
N GLY A 43 -10.36 12.33 -9.31
CA GLY A 43 -9.38 12.67 -8.28
C GLY A 43 -8.77 11.48 -7.53
N PHE A 44 -8.80 10.28 -8.12
CA PHE A 44 -8.12 9.09 -7.61
C PHE A 44 -6.84 8.81 -8.42
N ASN A 45 -5.72 9.31 -7.92
CA ASN A 45 -4.40 9.23 -8.54
C ASN A 45 -3.55 8.22 -7.77
N ILE A 46 -3.44 6.99 -8.29
CA ILE A 46 -2.70 5.93 -7.62
C ILE A 46 -1.31 5.73 -8.23
N ILE A 47 -0.34 5.42 -7.38
CA ILE A 47 0.97 4.87 -7.77
C ILE A 47 1.02 3.39 -7.38
N HIS A 48 0.68 3.10 -6.12
CA HIS A 48 0.58 1.73 -5.60
C HIS A 48 -0.88 1.26 -5.58
N ALA A 49 -1.05 -0.07 -5.67
CA ALA A 49 -2.30 -0.76 -5.40
C ALA A 49 -2.04 -1.78 -4.29
N ILE A 50 -2.89 -1.82 -3.26
CA ILE A 50 -2.69 -2.70 -2.10
C ILE A 50 -3.34 -4.04 -2.36
N ASN A 51 -4.63 -4.02 -2.69
CA ASN A 51 -5.38 -5.22 -3.07
C ASN A 51 -6.64 -4.85 -3.84
N ALA A 52 -7.19 -5.81 -4.58
CA ALA A 52 -8.50 -5.72 -5.18
C ALA A 52 -9.19 -7.09 -5.18
N TRP A 53 -10.51 -7.11 -5.08
CA TRP A 53 -11.31 -8.33 -5.04
C TRP A 53 -12.72 -8.11 -5.60
N GLU A 54 -13.41 -9.22 -5.85
CA GLU A 54 -14.80 -9.25 -6.29
C GLU A 54 -15.77 -9.43 -5.10
N GLU A 55 -16.90 -8.75 -5.15
CA GLU A 55 -18.06 -8.94 -4.28
C GLU A 55 -19.33 -9.06 -5.13
N ASP A 56 -20.46 -9.38 -4.49
CA ASP A 56 -21.77 -9.48 -5.16
C ASP A 56 -21.73 -10.44 -6.37
N ASP A 57 -21.16 -11.64 -6.18
CA ASP A 57 -20.98 -12.67 -7.23
C ASP A 57 -20.28 -12.17 -8.50
N GLY A 58 -19.35 -11.21 -8.35
CA GLY A 58 -18.57 -10.64 -9.45
C GLY A 58 -19.14 -9.35 -10.03
N ASP A 59 -20.28 -8.87 -9.54
CA ASP A 59 -20.90 -7.63 -10.01
C ASP A 59 -20.25 -6.36 -9.42
N THR A 60 -19.48 -6.49 -8.34
CA THR A 60 -18.79 -5.36 -7.71
C THR A 60 -17.29 -5.66 -7.61
N VAL A 61 -16.46 -4.73 -8.10
CA VAL A 61 -15.02 -4.74 -7.84
C VAL A 61 -14.70 -3.78 -6.71
N VAL A 62 -13.95 -4.25 -5.72
CA VAL A 62 -13.44 -3.44 -4.63
C VAL A 62 -11.93 -3.33 -4.77
N MET A 63 -11.39 -2.13 -4.60
CA MET A 63 -9.96 -1.85 -4.64
C MET A 63 -9.57 -1.02 -3.41
N VAL A 64 -8.45 -1.38 -2.78
CA VAL A 64 -7.81 -0.58 -1.73
C VAL A 64 -6.48 -0.08 -2.26
N ALA A 65 -6.27 1.23 -2.20
CA ALA A 65 -5.01 1.84 -2.65
C ALA A 65 -4.77 3.22 -2.03
N PRO A 66 -3.50 3.64 -1.89
CA PRO A 66 -3.12 5.02 -1.56
C PRO A 66 -3.44 5.94 -2.74
N ASN A 67 -4.31 6.92 -2.50
CA ASN A 67 -4.60 8.02 -3.40
C ASN A 67 -3.67 9.20 -3.11
N ILE A 68 -2.91 9.63 -4.11
CA ILE A 68 -2.03 10.79 -4.05
C ILE A 68 -2.86 12.06 -4.21
N LEU A 69 -3.05 12.80 -3.10
CA LEU A 69 -3.86 14.01 -3.07
C LEU A 69 -3.12 15.22 -3.66
N SER A 70 -1.81 15.30 -3.46
CA SER A 70 -0.93 16.37 -3.99
C SER A 70 -0.11 15.88 -5.18
N VAL A 71 -0.81 15.46 -6.24
CA VAL A 71 -0.22 14.81 -7.42
C VAL A 71 0.83 15.67 -8.13
N GLU A 72 0.69 17.00 -8.08
CA GLU A 72 1.62 17.99 -8.61
C GLU A 72 3.03 17.90 -8.00
N HIS A 73 3.16 17.33 -6.80
CA HIS A 73 4.45 17.19 -6.11
C HIS A 73 5.14 15.85 -6.39
N THR A 74 4.44 14.89 -7.03
CA THR A 74 4.88 13.49 -7.20
C THR A 74 6.27 13.36 -7.82
N LEU A 75 6.63 14.23 -8.76
CA LEU A 75 7.86 14.12 -9.56
C LEU A 75 9.00 15.02 -9.09
N GLU A 76 8.71 16.07 -8.32
CA GLU A 76 9.68 17.14 -8.03
C GLU A 76 9.90 17.36 -6.53
N ARG A 77 8.87 17.13 -5.70
CA ARG A 77 8.84 17.47 -4.27
C ARG A 77 8.15 16.38 -3.47
N MET A 78 8.75 15.19 -3.47
CA MET A 78 8.17 14.03 -2.79
C MET A 78 7.89 14.28 -1.30
N ASP A 79 8.65 15.17 -0.65
CA ASP A 79 8.46 15.59 0.75
C ASP A 79 7.10 16.25 1.03
N LEU A 80 6.44 16.77 -0.01
CA LEU A 80 5.12 17.40 0.05
C LEU A 80 3.98 16.47 -0.39
N ILE A 81 4.29 15.21 -0.71
CA ILE A 81 3.27 14.23 -1.08
C ILE A 81 2.44 13.86 0.14
N HIS A 82 1.13 13.91 -0.02
CA HIS A 82 0.16 13.32 0.89
C HIS A 82 -0.64 12.23 0.18
N ALA A 83 -0.50 11.00 0.68
CA ALA A 83 -1.25 9.83 0.24
C ALA A 83 -2.31 9.47 1.28
N SER A 84 -3.56 9.30 0.83
CA SER A 84 -4.66 8.80 1.66
C SER A 84 -5.09 7.43 1.16
N VAL A 85 -5.03 6.40 2.01
CA VAL A 85 -5.50 5.06 1.64
C VAL A 85 -7.02 5.09 1.54
N GLU A 86 -7.55 4.73 0.38
CA GLU A 86 -8.99 4.70 0.10
C GLU A 86 -9.45 3.31 -0.34
N LYS A 87 -10.71 3.01 -0.01
CA LYS A 87 -11.46 1.86 -0.52
C LYS A 87 -12.42 2.35 -1.62
N VAL A 88 -12.16 1.92 -2.85
CA VAL A 88 -12.97 2.21 -4.04
C VAL A 88 -13.86 1.00 -4.32
N ARG A 89 -15.15 1.23 -4.55
CA ARG A 89 -16.09 0.19 -5.01
C ARG A 89 -16.67 0.60 -6.36
N ILE A 90 -16.66 -0.32 -7.31
CA ILE A 90 -17.16 -0.14 -8.67
C ILE A 90 -18.24 -1.20 -8.91
N ASN A 91 -19.49 -0.78 -9.10
CA ASN A 91 -20.55 -1.68 -9.53
C ASN A 91 -20.53 -1.82 -11.06
N LEU A 92 -20.24 -3.02 -11.55
CA LEU A 92 -20.07 -3.32 -12.97
C LEU A 92 -21.39 -3.34 -13.76
N LYS A 93 -22.53 -3.46 -13.08
CA LYS A 93 -23.87 -3.43 -13.69
C LYS A 93 -24.36 -2.00 -13.92
N THR A 94 -24.20 -1.14 -12.92
CA THR A 94 -24.71 0.25 -12.95
C THR A 94 -23.66 1.28 -13.38
N GLY A 95 -22.37 0.93 -13.32
CA GLY A 95 -21.27 1.85 -13.52
C GLY A 95 -21.00 2.78 -12.33
N MET A 96 -21.71 2.60 -11.22
CA MET A 96 -21.56 3.45 -10.05
C MET A 96 -20.21 3.22 -9.36
N VAL A 97 -19.48 4.31 -9.12
CA VAL A 97 -18.21 4.32 -8.38
C VAL A 97 -18.40 5.03 -7.05
N SER A 98 -17.92 4.44 -5.96
CA SER A 98 -17.87 5.06 -4.64
C SER A 98 -16.47 4.95 -4.03
N ARG A 99 -16.09 5.92 -3.20
CA ARG A 99 -14.76 6.02 -2.60
C ARG A 99 -14.87 6.38 -1.12
N HIS A 100 -14.04 5.73 -0.31
CA HIS A 100 -14.04 5.91 1.14
C HIS A 100 -12.60 5.96 1.66
N PRO A 101 -12.12 7.12 2.15
CA PRO A 101 -10.85 7.21 2.86
C PRO A 101 -10.87 6.35 4.14
N LEU A 102 -9.79 5.61 4.37
CA LEU A 102 -9.63 4.71 5.52
C LEU A 102 -8.88 5.38 6.69
N SER A 103 -8.06 6.38 6.39
CA SER A 103 -7.36 7.20 7.39
C SER A 103 -6.99 8.57 6.81
N THR A 104 -6.83 9.55 7.68
CA THR A 104 -6.32 10.89 7.38
C THR A 104 -4.80 11.00 7.51
N ARG A 105 -4.12 9.94 7.98
CA ARG A 105 -2.66 9.89 8.01
C ARG A 105 -2.11 9.79 6.58
N ASN A 106 -0.89 10.30 6.39
CA ASN A 106 -0.14 10.14 5.15
C ASN A 106 0.38 8.69 5.06
N LEU A 107 -0.34 7.83 4.35
CA LEU A 107 -0.11 6.39 4.33
C LEU A 107 0.15 5.88 2.91
N ASP A 108 1.23 5.14 2.74
CA ASP A 108 1.60 4.50 1.47
C ASP A 108 2.33 3.16 1.73
N PHE A 109 2.83 2.50 0.69
CA PHE A 109 3.51 1.20 0.75
C PHE A 109 2.71 0.16 1.53
N GLY A 110 1.40 0.10 1.23
CA GLY A 110 0.49 -0.79 1.91
C GLY A 110 0.71 -2.25 1.51
N VAL A 111 0.86 -3.11 2.50
CA VAL A 111 1.00 -4.56 2.33
C VAL A 111 -0.11 -5.32 3.05
N ILE A 112 -0.36 -6.54 2.60
CA ILE A 112 -1.34 -7.46 3.18
C ILE A 112 -0.68 -8.80 3.45
N ASN A 113 -1.39 -9.70 4.13
CA ASN A 113 -1.03 -11.12 4.11
C ASN A 113 -1.06 -11.64 2.65
N PRO A 114 0.05 -12.15 2.10
CA PRO A 114 0.10 -12.61 0.71
C PRO A 114 -0.93 -13.70 0.36
N GLY A 115 -1.41 -14.46 1.35
CA GLY A 115 -2.48 -15.44 1.15
C GLY A 115 -3.83 -14.83 0.73
N PHE A 116 -3.98 -13.52 0.84
CA PHE A 116 -5.21 -12.77 0.52
C PHE A 116 -5.10 -11.90 -0.74
N VAL A 117 -4.02 -12.02 -1.52
CA VAL A 117 -3.88 -11.30 -2.79
C VAL A 117 -5.01 -11.68 -3.75
N GLY A 118 -5.73 -10.68 -4.27
CA GLY A 118 -6.82 -10.88 -5.21
C GLY A 118 -8.15 -11.35 -4.59
N VAL A 119 -8.20 -11.53 -3.26
CA VAL A 119 -9.40 -11.92 -2.52
C VAL A 119 -9.66 -10.95 -1.36
N LYS A 120 -10.87 -10.97 -0.81
CA LYS A 120 -11.27 -10.03 0.25
C LYS A 120 -10.38 -10.21 1.48
N ASN A 121 -9.75 -9.12 1.91
CA ASN A 121 -8.91 -9.05 3.10
C ASN A 121 -9.46 -8.00 4.09
N ARG A 122 -9.18 -8.18 5.38
CA ARG A 122 -9.57 -7.27 6.46
C ARG A 122 -8.43 -6.34 6.87
N TYR A 123 -7.20 -6.82 6.91
CA TYR A 123 -6.06 -6.10 7.46
C TYR A 123 -5.09 -5.63 6.39
N VAL A 124 -4.65 -4.38 6.53
CA VAL A 124 -3.64 -3.74 5.68
C VAL A 124 -2.60 -3.08 6.58
N TYR A 125 -1.32 -3.16 6.22
CA TYR A 125 -0.24 -2.52 6.95
C TYR A 125 0.44 -1.50 6.06
N CYS A 126 0.45 -0.22 6.46
CA CYS A 126 1.01 0.87 5.65
C CYS A 126 2.17 1.57 6.37
N GLY A 127 3.13 2.05 5.59
CA GLY A 127 4.12 3.00 6.06
C GLY A 127 3.48 4.38 6.30
N VAL A 128 3.88 5.04 7.38
CA VAL A 128 3.52 6.44 7.68
C VAL A 128 4.58 7.36 7.06
N GLY A 129 4.23 8.11 6.03
CA GLY A 129 5.12 9.08 5.40
C GLY A 129 5.21 10.38 6.20
N ASP A 130 6.37 10.70 6.75
CA ASP A 130 6.59 11.95 7.50
C ASP A 130 8.09 12.29 7.63
N PRO A 131 8.72 12.98 6.64
CA PRO A 131 8.19 13.32 5.32
C PRO A 131 8.41 12.18 4.30
N MET A 132 7.57 12.08 3.27
CA MET A 132 7.77 11.11 2.17
C MET A 132 9.07 11.42 1.38
N PRO A 133 9.85 10.43 0.92
CA PRO A 133 9.67 8.98 1.00
C PRO A 133 10.12 8.33 2.31
N LYS A 134 10.48 9.10 3.34
CA LYS A 134 10.89 8.53 4.64
C LYS A 134 9.66 8.05 5.42
N ILE A 135 9.72 6.79 5.84
CA ILE A 135 8.64 6.15 6.59
C ILE A 135 8.95 6.23 8.08
N SER A 136 8.20 7.04 8.84
CA SER A 136 8.44 7.27 10.27
C SER A 136 7.80 6.22 11.17
N GLY A 137 6.99 5.32 10.61
CA GLY A 137 6.33 4.25 11.35
C GLY A 137 5.46 3.36 10.46
N VAL A 138 4.78 2.41 11.08
CA VAL A 138 3.82 1.51 10.44
C VAL A 138 2.47 1.62 11.15
N VAL A 139 1.38 1.56 10.39
CA VAL A 139 0.02 1.41 10.92
C VAL A 139 -0.61 0.13 10.41
N LYS A 140 -1.51 -0.44 11.20
CA LYS A 140 -2.43 -1.52 10.83
C LYS A 140 -3.83 -0.93 10.67
N LEU A 141 -4.42 -1.13 9.51
CA LEU A 141 -5.78 -0.76 9.17
C LEU A 141 -6.69 -1.99 9.22
N ASP A 142 -7.91 -1.83 9.73
CA ASP A 142 -9.02 -2.76 9.56
C ASP A 142 -10.01 -2.17 8.54
N VAL A 143 -9.93 -2.64 7.29
CA VAL A 143 -10.69 -2.09 6.16
C VAL A 143 -12.18 -2.45 6.19
N SER A 144 -12.61 -3.33 7.10
CA SER A 144 -14.03 -3.65 7.31
C SER A 144 -14.76 -2.53 8.05
N LEU A 145 -14.05 -1.75 8.86
CA LEU A 145 -14.65 -0.65 9.65
C LEU A 145 -15.17 0.51 8.79
N ALA A 146 -14.64 0.64 7.56
CA ALA A 146 -15.10 1.65 6.61
C ALA A 146 -16.57 1.46 6.18
N GLU A 147 -17.11 0.25 6.33
CA GLU A 147 -18.50 -0.08 5.97
C GLU A 147 -19.51 0.37 7.04
N VAL A 148 -19.07 0.59 8.28
CA VAL A 148 -19.97 0.77 9.42
C VAL A 148 -20.23 2.23 9.75
N ASP A 149 -19.26 3.15 9.63
CA ASP A 149 -19.49 4.55 10.08
C ASP A 149 -18.45 5.63 9.69
N ARG A 150 -17.72 5.52 8.56
CA ARG A 150 -16.63 6.46 8.16
C ARG A 150 -15.61 6.76 9.28
N ARG A 151 -15.45 5.83 10.23
CA ARG A 151 -14.52 5.96 11.37
C ARG A 151 -13.09 5.71 10.91
N GLU A 152 -12.14 6.19 11.70
CA GLU A 152 -10.74 5.86 11.53
C GLU A 152 -10.54 4.34 11.55
N CYS A 153 -9.91 3.81 10.51
CA CYS A 153 -9.68 2.37 10.36
C CYS A 153 -8.36 1.91 11.00
N ILE A 154 -7.57 2.80 11.61
CA ILE A 154 -6.33 2.43 12.29
C ILE A 154 -6.67 1.67 13.58
N VAL A 155 -6.25 0.41 13.63
CA VAL A 155 -6.43 -0.48 14.79
C VAL A 155 -5.10 -0.86 15.45
N GLY A 156 -3.97 -0.47 14.85
CA GLY A 156 -2.68 -0.56 15.50
C GLY A 156 -1.61 0.31 14.87
N SER A 157 -0.55 0.64 15.61
CA SER A 157 0.53 1.47 15.08
C SER A 157 1.85 1.34 15.85
N ARG A 158 2.96 1.64 15.15
CA ARG A 158 4.31 1.76 15.71
C ARG A 158 5.05 2.89 15.01
N MET A 159 5.40 3.94 15.77
CA MET A 159 6.33 4.97 15.32
C MET A 159 7.75 4.57 15.70
N PHE A 160 8.73 4.81 14.82
CA PHE A 160 10.12 4.44 15.06
C PHE A 160 10.86 5.42 15.98
N GLY A 161 10.29 6.62 16.17
CA GLY A 161 10.85 7.69 16.99
C GLY A 161 11.58 8.75 16.16
N PRO A 162 11.96 9.89 16.78
CA PRO A 162 12.55 11.02 16.06
C PRO A 162 13.86 10.65 15.34
N GLY A 163 13.97 11.03 14.07
CA GLY A 163 15.15 10.75 13.24
C GLY A 163 15.32 9.28 12.83
N CYS A 164 14.37 8.41 13.17
CA CYS A 164 14.36 7.00 12.78
C CYS A 164 13.34 6.78 11.66
N PHE A 165 13.79 6.26 10.52
CA PHE A 165 12.95 6.05 9.36
C PHE A 165 13.19 4.67 8.76
N GLY A 166 12.12 4.02 8.34
CA GLY A 166 12.17 2.78 7.58
C GLY A 166 11.83 2.98 6.10
N GLY A 167 11.40 1.89 5.49
CA GLY A 167 10.84 1.85 4.13
C GLY A 167 9.53 1.05 4.11
N GLU A 168 9.28 0.34 3.02
CA GLU A 168 8.13 -0.56 2.89
C GLU A 168 8.11 -1.60 4.03
N PRO A 169 7.00 -1.73 4.80
CA PRO A 169 6.79 -2.87 5.68
C PRO A 169 6.45 -4.11 4.85
N PHE A 170 6.74 -5.31 5.35
CA PHE A 170 6.36 -6.57 4.70
C PHE A 170 5.70 -7.53 5.69
N PHE A 171 4.61 -8.18 5.29
CA PHE A 171 3.93 -9.17 6.12
C PHE A 171 4.50 -10.58 5.89
N VAL A 172 4.84 -11.27 6.97
CA VAL A 172 5.27 -12.67 6.96
C VAL A 172 4.32 -13.48 7.82
N ALA A 173 3.51 -14.34 7.19
CA ALA A 173 2.61 -15.24 7.91
C ALA A 173 3.41 -16.19 8.81
N ARG A 174 2.91 -16.44 10.02
CA ARG A 174 3.49 -17.42 10.95
C ARG A 174 3.41 -18.83 10.38
N GLU A 175 2.21 -19.20 9.92
CA GLU A 175 1.89 -20.49 9.33
C GLU A 175 1.19 -20.28 7.98
N PRO A 176 1.92 -19.97 6.90
CA PRO A 176 1.35 -19.57 5.61
C PRO A 176 0.46 -20.65 4.96
N ASP A 177 0.68 -21.93 5.30
CA ASP A 177 -0.06 -23.06 4.75
C ASP A 177 -1.20 -23.54 5.68
N ASN A 178 -1.44 -22.85 6.82
CA ASN A 178 -2.52 -23.18 7.75
C ASN A 178 -3.79 -22.38 7.40
N PRO A 179 -4.85 -23.03 6.86
CA PRO A 179 -6.08 -22.34 6.48
C PRO A 179 -6.91 -21.84 7.68
N ASN A 180 -6.59 -22.27 8.90
CA ASN A 180 -7.27 -21.85 10.13
C ASN A 180 -6.53 -20.72 10.86
N ALA A 181 -5.38 -20.27 10.34
CA ALA A 181 -4.67 -19.13 10.90
C ALA A 181 -5.49 -17.85 10.70
N ASP A 182 -5.47 -16.97 11.70
CA ASP A 182 -6.07 -15.65 11.56
C ASP A 182 -5.32 -14.85 10.46
N GLU A 183 -6.02 -13.99 9.74
CA GLU A 183 -5.45 -13.21 8.63
C GLU A 183 -4.18 -12.43 9.04
N ASP A 184 -4.15 -11.91 10.26
CA ASP A 184 -3.06 -11.14 10.85
C ASP A 184 -2.10 -11.97 11.73
N ASP A 185 -2.21 -13.31 11.72
CA ASP A 185 -1.26 -14.17 12.45
C ASP A 185 0.08 -14.26 11.72
N GLY A 186 0.96 -13.35 12.10
CA GLY A 186 2.27 -13.23 11.51
C GLY A 186 3.05 -12.05 12.04
N TYR A 187 3.96 -11.59 11.21
CA TYR A 187 4.92 -10.56 11.57
C TYR A 187 4.94 -9.47 10.52
N ILE A 188 5.10 -8.23 10.97
CA ILE A 188 5.54 -7.14 10.12
C ILE A 188 7.04 -6.99 10.27
N ILE A 189 7.75 -7.12 9.15
CA ILE A 189 9.18 -6.91 9.07
C ILE A 189 9.50 -5.63 8.32
N THR A 190 10.55 -4.94 8.72
CA THR A 190 11.04 -3.74 8.01
C THR A 190 12.46 -3.39 8.43
N TYR A 191 13.18 -2.68 7.56
CA TYR A 191 14.44 -2.03 7.91
C TYR A 191 14.16 -0.65 8.50
N VAL A 192 14.89 -0.28 9.55
CA VAL A 192 14.87 1.07 10.14
C VAL A 192 16.28 1.61 10.20
N HIS A 193 16.47 2.82 9.71
CA HIS A 193 17.68 3.61 9.79
C HIS A 193 17.50 4.73 10.82
N ASP A 194 18.42 4.79 11.78
CA ASP A 194 18.52 5.90 12.73
C ASP A 194 19.52 6.93 12.18
N GLU A 195 19.01 8.06 11.68
CA GLU A 195 19.83 9.12 11.11
C GLU A 195 20.68 9.85 12.17
N ASN A 196 20.33 9.74 13.46
CA ASN A 196 21.10 10.35 14.55
C ASN A 196 22.42 9.60 14.81
N THR A 197 22.40 8.28 14.67
CA THR A 197 23.54 7.40 14.96
C THR A 197 24.20 6.81 13.71
N GLY A 198 23.51 6.87 12.57
CA GLY A 198 23.93 6.24 11.32
C GLY A 198 23.68 4.72 11.28
N GLU A 199 23.07 4.14 12.32
CA GLU A 199 22.83 2.70 12.44
C GLU A 199 21.61 2.26 11.63
N SER A 200 21.59 0.99 11.25
CA SER A 200 20.39 0.33 10.69
C SER A 200 20.06 -0.94 11.46
N ARG A 201 18.77 -1.21 11.59
CA ARG A 201 18.22 -2.39 12.25
C ARG A 201 17.17 -3.03 11.36
N PHE A 202 17.06 -4.34 11.41
CA PHE A 202 15.91 -5.07 10.89
C PHE A 202 14.99 -5.41 12.05
N LEU A 203 13.73 -5.00 11.95
CA LEU A 203 12.72 -5.23 12.98
C LEU A 203 11.78 -6.34 12.52
N ALA A 204 11.38 -7.19 13.47
CA ALA A 204 10.22 -8.04 13.35
C ALA A 204 9.22 -7.67 14.45
N MET A 205 8.00 -7.38 14.06
CA MET A 205 6.92 -6.92 14.92
C MET A 205 5.74 -7.88 14.85
N ASP A 206 5.10 -8.17 15.98
CA ASP A 206 3.87 -8.96 16.01
C ASP A 206 2.74 -8.19 15.30
N ALA A 207 2.25 -8.75 14.19
CA ALA A 207 1.27 -8.10 13.31
C ALA A 207 -0.15 -8.04 13.92
N LYS A 208 -0.42 -8.82 14.97
CA LYS A 208 -1.73 -8.92 15.62
C LYS A 208 -1.91 -7.84 16.68
N THR A 209 -0.84 -7.48 17.38
CA THR A 209 -0.88 -6.54 18.52
C THR A 209 -1.26 -5.11 18.09
N PRO A 210 -2.02 -4.36 18.92
CA PRO A 210 -2.37 -2.96 18.65
C PRO A 210 -1.16 -2.00 18.58
N THR A 211 -0.01 -2.39 19.11
CA THR A 211 1.20 -1.55 19.18
C THR A 211 2.33 -2.05 18.26
N LEU A 212 2.04 -3.07 17.43
CA LEU A 212 3.02 -3.81 16.62
C LEU A 212 4.30 -4.09 17.45
N GLU A 213 4.14 -4.87 18.51
CA GLU A 213 5.20 -5.15 19.48
C GLU A 213 6.43 -5.73 18.77
N ILE A 214 7.60 -5.13 18.98
CA ILE A 214 8.85 -5.65 18.45
C ILE A 214 9.18 -6.94 19.19
N VAL A 215 9.15 -8.06 18.47
CA VAL A 215 9.51 -9.39 18.98
C VAL A 215 10.97 -9.73 18.73
N ALA A 216 11.59 -9.11 17.72
CA ALA A 216 13.01 -9.25 17.43
C ALA A 216 13.58 -7.99 16.77
N THR A 217 14.86 -7.72 17.06
CA THR A 217 15.64 -6.65 16.43
C THR A 217 17.01 -7.19 16.08
N VAL A 218 17.40 -7.03 14.82
CA VAL A 218 18.73 -7.40 14.33
C VAL A 218 19.49 -6.13 13.98
N LYS A 219 20.59 -5.85 14.69
CA LYS A 219 21.50 -4.76 14.31
C LYS A 219 22.26 -5.16 13.05
N LEU A 220 22.27 -4.28 12.06
CA LEU A 220 22.98 -4.53 10.81
C LEU A 220 24.42 -4.01 10.88
N PRO A 221 25.36 -4.67 10.19
CA PRO A 221 26.78 -4.29 10.25
C PRO A 221 27.08 -2.99 9.51
N ARG A 222 26.17 -2.53 8.65
CA ARG A 222 26.25 -1.27 7.89
C ARG A 222 24.87 -0.68 7.68
N ARG A 223 24.86 0.60 7.28
CA ARG A 223 23.67 1.31 6.85
C ARG A 223 23.00 0.58 5.68
N VAL A 224 21.71 0.34 5.82
CA VAL A 224 20.81 0.01 4.70
C VAL A 224 20.24 1.33 4.19
N PRO A 225 20.49 1.72 2.92
CA PRO A 225 19.91 2.93 2.36
C PRO A 225 18.39 2.78 2.18
N TYR A 226 17.67 3.90 2.12
CA TYR A 226 16.26 3.89 1.74
C TYR A 226 16.11 3.28 0.35
N GLY A 227 15.19 2.32 0.24
CA GLY A 227 14.87 1.61 -0.99
C GLY A 227 13.39 1.72 -1.34
N PHE A 228 12.97 0.90 -2.29
CA PHE A 228 11.57 0.75 -2.70
C PHE A 228 11.01 -0.57 -2.17
N HIS A 229 10.65 -1.48 -3.06
CA HIS A 229 9.94 -2.70 -2.72
C HIS A 229 10.85 -3.83 -2.26
N GLY A 230 10.30 -4.67 -1.39
CA GLY A 230 10.91 -5.90 -0.91
C GLY A 230 10.10 -7.15 -1.27
N LEU A 231 10.72 -8.31 -1.08
CA LEU A 231 10.07 -9.60 -1.15
C LEU A 231 10.63 -10.48 -0.04
N PHE A 232 9.75 -11.25 0.63
CA PHE A 232 10.15 -12.35 1.49
C PHE A 232 9.95 -13.67 0.75
N VAL A 233 11.00 -14.46 0.62
CA VAL A 233 10.95 -15.78 -0.01
C VAL A 233 11.15 -16.82 1.07
N ARG A 234 10.20 -17.75 1.20
CA ARG A 234 10.28 -18.84 2.17
C ARG A 234 11.35 -19.85 1.75
N GLU A 235 11.97 -20.50 2.72
CA GLU A 235 12.91 -21.60 2.45
C GLU A 235 12.28 -22.69 1.55
N SER A 236 11.02 -23.05 1.80
CA SER A 236 10.28 -24.03 1.01
C SER A 236 10.05 -23.61 -0.45
N ASP A 237 10.01 -22.31 -0.74
CA ASP A 237 9.88 -21.79 -2.10
C ASP A 237 11.26 -21.75 -2.79
N ILE A 238 12.33 -21.44 -2.06
CA ILE A 238 13.71 -21.52 -2.56
C ILE A 238 14.05 -22.96 -2.95
N ASN A 239 13.70 -23.94 -2.11
CA ASN A 239 14.02 -25.35 -2.33
C ASN A 239 13.25 -26.00 -3.51
N LYS A 240 12.30 -25.28 -4.12
CA LYS A 240 11.57 -25.72 -5.32
C LYS A 240 12.16 -25.19 -6.62
N MET A 241 13.14 -24.27 -6.54
CA MET A 241 13.89 -23.75 -7.69
C MET A 241 14.99 -24.74 -8.10
#